data_AF-A0A1Q3QS76-F1
#
_entry.id   AF-A0A1Q3QS76-F1
#
_cell.length_a   1.000
_cell.length_b   1.000
_cell.length_c   1.000
_cell.angle_alpha   90.00
_cell.angle_beta   90.00
_cell.angle_gamma   90.00
#
_symmetry.space_group_name_H-M   'P 1'
#
loop_
_entity.id
_entity.type
_entity.pdbx_description
1 polymer ?
#
loop_
_entity_poly.entity_id
_entity_poly.type
_entity_poly.pdbx_seq_one_letter_code
_entity_poly.pdbx_strand_id
1 'polypeptide(L)'
;MDVRLLIVLADEGYRVRVLAPDPPVRSWLKIYESKLSCMTELRCMNLITPSESEEALDNDFDNTGAMLVFQTDTNVEVLRAADFVEQKEDRPN
;
A
#
# COMPACT_ATOMS: atom_id res chain seq x y z
N MET A 1 14.13 8.49 -4.09
CA MET A 1 14.05 7.14 -4.68
C MET A 1 12.57 6.84 -4.77
N ASP A 2 12.03 6.58 -5.96
CA ASP A 2 10.58 6.51 -6.17
C ASP A 2 10.01 5.18 -5.64
N VAL A 3 9.42 5.19 -4.45
CA VAL A 3 8.64 4.07 -3.94
C VAL A 3 7.23 4.19 -4.50
N ARG A 4 6.65 3.09 -4.98
CA ARG A 4 5.25 3.06 -5.41
C ARG A 4 4.43 2.21 -4.45
N LEU A 5 3.27 2.71 -4.04
CA LEU A 5 2.29 1.99 -3.24
C LEU A 5 1.14 1.61 -4.15
N LEU A 6 0.84 0.32 -4.22
CA LEU A 6 -0.25 -0.23 -5.00
C LEU A 6 -1.32 -0.73 -4.03
N ILE A 7 -2.52 -0.19 -4.13
CA ILE A 7 -3.68 -0.55 -3.29
C ILE A 7 -4.69 -1.24 -4.17
N VAL A 8 -5.09 -2.44 -3.77
CA VAL A 8 -6.05 -3.28 -4.49
C VAL A 8 -7.11 -3.78 -3.53
N LEU A 9 -8.37 -3.80 -3.98
CA LEU A 9 -9.41 -4.55 -3.29
C LEU A 9 -9.24 -6.04 -3.64
N ALA A 10 -9.09 -6.88 -2.63
CA ALA A 10 -9.10 -8.34 -2.73
C ALA A 10 -10.32 -8.91 -1.98
N ASP A 11 -10.55 -10.22 -2.11
CA ASP A 11 -11.73 -10.90 -1.51
C ASP A 11 -11.89 -10.67 0.00
N GLU A 12 -10.77 -10.43 0.71
CA GLU A 12 -10.73 -10.25 2.16
C GLU A 12 -10.51 -8.79 2.61
N GLY A 13 -10.47 -7.84 1.67
CA GLY A 13 -10.27 -6.42 1.95
C GLY A 13 -9.16 -5.76 1.12
N TYR A 14 -8.73 -4.58 1.56
CA TYR A 14 -7.77 -3.74 0.86
C TYR A 14 -6.34 -4.23 1.13
N ARG A 15 -5.60 -4.58 0.08
CA ARG A 15 -4.20 -4.99 0.18
C ARG A 15 -3.31 -3.88 -0.37
N VAL A 16 -2.25 -3.58 0.37
CA VAL A 16 -1.24 -2.61 -0.07
C VAL A 16 0.07 -3.31 -0.36
N ARG A 17 0.57 -3.11 -1.58
CA ARG A 17 1.88 -3.58 -2.03
C ARG A 17 2.82 -2.41 -2.18
N VAL A 18 3.98 -2.51 -1.57
CA VAL A 18 5.09 -1.59 -1.80
C VAL A 18 5.93 -2.11 -2.95
N LEU A 19 6.29 -1.23 -3.88
CA LEU A 19 7.23 -1.47 -4.95
C LEU A 19 8.38 -0.48 -4.80
N ALA A 20 9.49 -0.93 -4.23
CA ALA A 20 10.72 -0.15 -4.14
C ALA A 20 11.72 -0.57 -5.22
N PRO A 21 12.46 0.36 -5.86
CA PRO A 21 13.35 0.05 -6.96
C PRO A 21 14.68 -0.58 -6.54
N ASP A 22 15.25 -0.25 -5.37
CA ASP A 22 16.57 -0.76 -4.97
C ASP A 22 16.80 -0.78 -3.43
N PRO A 23 17.06 -1.96 -2.83
CA PRO A 23 16.88 -3.29 -3.41
C PRO A 23 15.39 -3.52 -3.76
N PRO A 24 15.07 -4.41 -4.72
CA PRO A 24 13.69 -4.64 -5.14
C PRO A 24 12.88 -5.28 -4.02
N VAL A 25 12.24 -4.44 -3.21
CA VAL A 25 11.34 -4.88 -2.14
C VAL A 25 9.93 -4.88 -2.70
N ARG A 26 9.30 -6.06 -2.69
CA ARG A 26 7.88 -6.27 -2.99
C ARG A 26 7.20 -6.81 -1.73
N SER A 27 6.96 -5.93 -0.77
CA SER A 27 6.32 -6.31 0.50
C SER A 27 4.84 -5.96 0.48
N TRP A 28 4.03 -6.84 1.06
CA TRP A 28 2.63 -6.56 1.38
C TRP A 28 2.57 -6.01 2.79
N LEU A 29 1.89 -4.87 2.97
CA LEU A 29 1.82 -4.19 4.27
C LEU A 29 0.88 -4.93 5.22
N LYS A 30 -0.36 -5.14 4.76
CA LYS A 30 -1.45 -5.74 5.52
C LYS A 30 -2.67 -5.89 4.61
N ILE A 31 -3.61 -6.75 5.02
CA ILE A 31 -5.00 -6.70 4.56
C ILE A 31 -5.77 -5.80 5.52
N TYR A 32 -6.43 -4.77 4.99
CA TYR A 32 -7.27 -3.84 5.74
C TYR A 32 -8.73 -4.12 5.44
N GLU A 33 -9.56 -4.23 6.48
CA GLU A 33 -11.00 -4.47 6.34
C GLU A 33 -11.76 -3.33 5.67
N SER A 34 -11.18 -2.12 5.65
CA SER A 34 -11.80 -0.94 5.07
C SER A 34 -10.78 -0.04 4.39
N LYS A 35 -11.28 0.75 3.45
CA LYS A 35 -10.52 1.81 2.78
C LYS A 35 -10.01 2.85 3.77
N LEU A 36 -10.86 3.22 4.73
CA LEU A 36 -10.54 4.19 5.77
C LEU A 36 -9.38 3.73 6.64
N SER A 37 -9.40 2.47 7.11
CA SER A 37 -8.31 1.93 7.93
C SER A 37 -7.01 1.82 7.12
N CYS A 38 -7.09 1.46 5.84
CA CYS A 38 -5.95 1.47 4.93
C CYS A 38 -5.32 2.88 4.82
N MET A 39 -6.11 3.88 4.43
CA MET A 39 -5.60 5.24 4.21
C MET A 39 -5.10 5.90 5.50
N THR A 40 -5.76 5.64 6.63
CA THR A 40 -5.34 6.17 7.94
C THR A 40 -3.96 5.66 8.32
N GLU A 41 -3.73 4.36 8.17
CA GLU A 41 -2.44 3.74 8.50
C GLU A 41 -1.33 4.26 7.59
N LEU A 42 -1.57 4.33 6.27
CA LEU A 42 -0.61 4.87 5.31
C LEU A 42 -0.23 6.32 5.62
N ARG A 43 -1.20 7.13 6.07
CA ARG A 43 -0.97 8.50 6.52
C ARG A 43 -0.15 8.55 7.82
N CYS A 44 -0.47 7.72 8.81
CA CYS A 44 0.30 7.64 10.06
C CYS A 44 1.77 7.27 9.83
N MET A 45 2.02 6.46 8.80
CA MET A 45 3.36 6.05 8.39
C MET A 45 4.07 7.06 7.48
N ASN A 46 3.45 8.21 7.18
CA ASN A 46 3.93 9.22 6.24
C ASN A 46 4.25 8.64 4.86
N LEU A 47 3.45 7.66 4.42
CA LEU A 47 3.56 7.04 3.10
C LEU A 47 2.73 7.75 2.04
N ILE A 48 1.64 8.39 2.46
CA ILE A 48 0.78 9.25 1.64
C ILE A 48 0.50 10.55 2.38
N THR A 49 0.22 11.60 1.62
CA THR A 49 -0.20 12.90 2.15
C THR A 49 -1.67 12.90 2.59
N PRO A 50 -2.10 13.87 3.42
CA PRO A 50 -3.51 14.02 3.77
C PRO A 50 -4.43 14.20 2.55
N SER A 51 -3.98 14.95 1.54
CA SER A 51 -4.76 15.18 0.32
C SER A 51 -4.92 13.91 -0.51
N GLU A 52 -3.85 13.13 -0.68
CA GLU A 52 -3.92 11.83 -1.36
C GLU A 52 -4.84 10.83 -0.64
N SER A 53 -4.85 10.88 0.69
CA SER A 53 -5.74 10.09 1.54
C SER A 53 -7.20 10.46 1.30
N GLU A 54 -7.53 11.75 1.29
CA GLU A 54 -8.88 12.26 1.01
C GLU A 54 -9.33 11.93 -0.42
N GLU A 55 -8.49 12.18 -1.42
CA GLU A 55 -8.77 11.85 -2.82
C GLU A 55 -9.02 10.35 -3.01
N ALA A 56 -8.21 9.50 -2.37
CA ALA A 56 -8.42 8.06 -2.45
C ALA A 56 -9.73 7.65 -1.80
N LEU A 57 -10.08 8.21 -0.62
CA LEU A 57 -11.35 7.90 0.05
C LEU A 57 -12.56 8.27 -0.80
N ASP A 58 -12.51 9.40 -1.49
CA ASP A 58 -13.57 9.87 -2.39
C ASP A 58 -13.62 9.11 -3.74
N ASN A 59 -12.51 8.48 -4.14
CA ASN A 59 -12.38 7.79 -5.42
C ASN A 59 -13.01 6.38 -5.40
N ASP A 60 -13.92 6.07 -6.32
CA ASP A 60 -14.65 4.79 -6.38
C ASP A 60 -13.86 3.61 -7.01
N PHE A 61 -12.54 3.58 -6.85
CA PHE A 61 -11.68 2.55 -7.48
C PHE A 61 -12.05 1.13 -7.05
N ASP A 62 -12.54 0.98 -5.82
CA ASP A 62 -12.95 -0.30 -5.22
C ASP A 62 -14.20 -0.90 -5.90
N ASN A 63 -15.10 -0.07 -6.44
CA ASN A 63 -16.29 -0.54 -7.17
C ASN A 63 -16.03 -0.78 -8.66
N THR A 64 -14.93 -0.28 -9.19
CA THR A 64 -14.56 -0.42 -10.62
C THR A 64 -13.59 -1.57 -10.88
N GLY A 65 -13.17 -2.30 -9.84
CA GLY A 65 -12.12 -3.31 -9.92
C GLY A 65 -10.75 -2.73 -10.29
N ALA A 66 -10.60 -1.42 -10.15
CA ALA A 66 -9.37 -0.70 -10.44
C ALA A 66 -8.37 -0.84 -9.29
N MET A 67 -7.14 -0.44 -9.55
CA MET A 67 -6.07 -0.36 -8.54
C MET A 67 -5.68 1.09 -8.35
N LEU A 68 -5.34 1.46 -7.12
CA LEU A 68 -4.88 2.81 -6.81
C LEU A 68 -3.36 2.79 -6.61
N VAL A 69 -2.66 3.72 -7.25
CA VAL A 69 -1.19 3.76 -7.21
C VAL A 69 -0.75 5.13 -6.71
N PHE A 70 0.02 5.15 -5.63
CA PHE A 70 0.69 6.34 -5.14
C PHE A 70 2.19 6.27 -5.43
N GLN A 71 2.79 7.42 -5.73
CA GLN A 71 4.24 7.57 -5.80
C GLN A 71 4.68 8.38 -4.59
N THR A 72 5.56 7.80 -3.79
CA THR A 72 6.01 8.40 -2.53
C THR A 72 7.52 8.52 -2.49
N ASP A 73 7.98 9.63 -1.92
CA ASP A 73 9.39 9.94 -1.69
C ASP A 73 9.94 9.27 -0.41
N THR A 74 9.14 8.46 0.28
CA THR A 74 9.54 7.80 1.54
C THR A 74 10.76 6.89 1.33
N ASN A 75 11.70 6.96 2.28
CA ASN A 75 12.88 6.11 2.31
C ASN A 75 12.50 4.65 2.60
N VAL A 76 13.05 3.71 1.81
CA VAL A 76 12.89 2.25 1.96
C VAL A 76 13.25 1.76 3.37
N GLU A 77 14.12 2.47 4.08
CA GLU A 77 14.48 2.16 5.48
C GLU A 77 13.32 2.31 6.47
N VAL A 78 12.41 3.28 6.25
CA VAL A 78 11.19 3.45 7.06
C VAL A 78 10.26 2.26 6.84
N LEU A 79 10.21 1.75 5.60
CA LEU A 79 9.41 0.59 5.25
C LEU A 79 9.94 -0.68 5.91
N ARG A 80 11.26 -0.84 6.00
CA ARG A 80 11.86 -1.99 6.70
C ARG A 80 11.62 -1.97 8.21
N ALA A 81 11.57 -0.79 8.82
CA ALA A 81 11.36 -0.62 10.26
C ALA A 81 9.91 -0.90 10.69
N ALA A 82 8.94 -0.80 9.78
CA ALA A 82 7.53 -1.02 10.06
C ALA A 82 7.11 -2.50 10.07
N ASP A 83 8.07 -3.44 10.14
CA ASP A 83 7.82 -4.88 10.27
C ASP A 83 6.95 -5.44 9.12
N PHE A 84 7.11 -4.89 7.91
CA PHE A 84 6.50 -5.45 6.71
C PHE A 84 7.15 -6.78 6.41
N VAL A 85 6.60 -7.82 7.02
CA VAL A 85 6.96 -9.20 6.74
C VAL A 85 6.87 -9.35 5.23
N GLU A 86 8.01 -9.63 4.61
CA GLU A 86 8.08 -10.13 3.26
C GLU A 86 7.24 -11.41 3.26
N GLN A 87 5.95 -11.29 2.96
CA GLN A 87 5.13 -12.44 2.65
C GLN A 87 5.71 -12.96 1.34
N LYS A 88 6.68 -13.88 1.47
CA LYS A 88 7.04 -14.78 0.38
C LYS A 88 5.70 -15.23 -0.18
N GLU A 89 5.45 -14.90 -1.45
CA GLU A 89 4.35 -15.50 -2.17
C GLU A 89 4.50 -17.00 -1.96
N ASP A 90 3.70 -17.57 -1.06
CA ASP A 90 3.51 -19.00 -0.95
C ASP A 90 2.70 -19.33 -2.20
N ARG A 91 3.39 -19.45 -3.34
CA ARG A 91 2.81 -19.99 -4.55
C ARG A 91 2.69 -21.49 -4.29
N PRO A 92 1.47 -22.07 -4.21
CA PRO A 92 1.34 -23.48 -4.47
C PRO A 92 1.75 -23.66 -5.94
N ASN A 93 2.84 -24.41 -6.13
CA ASN A 93 3.35 -24.84 -7.42
C ASN A 93 2.42 -25.89 -8.03
#